data_AF-A0A344S7N8-F1
#
_entry.id   AF-A0A344S7N8-F1
#
_cell.length_a   1.000
_cell.length_b   1.000
_cell.length_c   1.000
_cell.angle_alpha   90.00
_cell.angle_beta   90.00
_cell.angle_gamma   90.00
#
_symmetry.space_group_name_H-M   'P 1'
#
loop_
_entity.id
_entity.type
_entity.pdbx_description
1 polymer ?
#
loop_
_entity_poly.entity_id
_entity_poly.type
_entity_poly.pdbx_seq_one_letter_code
_entity_poly.pdbx_strand_id
1 'polypeptide(L)'
;MDNKMLTLKNLTRYTPETYISGVIYLRDDEGNDWYESQKLFREDTWKIVYGDDGIICSCAKDVSMLYPVDMSVTEVEALPAGFDADLTWRFDGTSIVKIPQQSV
;
A
#
# COMPACT_ATOMS: atom_id res chain seq x y z
N MET A 1 -23.55 4.24 2.06
CA MET A 1 -22.39 3.46 1.59
C MET A 1 -21.23 4.00 2.40
N ASP A 2 -20.56 3.14 3.17
CA ASP A 2 -19.45 3.58 3.98
C ASP A 2 -18.30 3.99 3.05
N ASN A 3 -17.96 5.28 3.03
CA ASN A 3 -16.82 5.83 2.28
C ASN A 3 -15.47 5.46 2.93
N LYS A 4 -15.36 4.25 3.50
CA LYS A 4 -14.16 3.82 4.20
C LYS A 4 -13.13 3.34 3.19
N MET A 5 -11.99 4.01 3.16
CA MET A 5 -10.81 3.57 2.41
C MET A 5 -10.23 2.29 2.98
N LEU A 6 -9.88 1.35 2.10
CA LEU A 6 -9.23 0.11 2.47
C LEU A 6 -7.77 0.36 2.86
N THR A 7 -7.32 -0.30 3.92
CA THR A 7 -5.91 -0.35 4.31
C THR A 7 -5.58 -1.77 4.70
N LEU A 8 -4.51 -2.32 4.13
CA LEU A 8 -3.88 -3.58 4.52
C LEU A 8 -2.55 -3.24 5.19
N LYS A 9 -2.39 -3.60 6.46
CA LYS A 9 -1.20 -3.26 7.25
C LYS A 9 -0.23 -4.43 7.35
N ASN A 10 1.06 -4.12 7.23
CA ASN A 10 2.16 -5.07 7.49
C ASN A 10 1.98 -6.39 6.73
N LEU A 11 1.84 -6.31 5.40
CA LEU A 11 1.70 -7.47 4.53
C LEU A 11 2.97 -8.31 4.57
N THR A 12 2.92 -9.42 5.30
CA THR A 12 4.04 -10.34 5.50
C THR A 12 3.81 -11.66 4.78
N ARG A 13 4.90 -12.36 4.48
CA ARG A 13 4.81 -13.64 3.76
C ARG A 13 4.14 -14.71 4.60
N TYR A 14 3.31 -15.51 3.95
CA TYR A 14 2.75 -16.72 4.55
C TYR A 14 2.61 -17.87 3.54
N THR A 15 2.33 -19.06 4.06
CA THR A 15 2.02 -20.25 3.25
C THR A 15 0.54 -20.57 3.38
N PRO A 16 -0.28 -20.47 2.31
CA PRO A 16 -1.66 -20.94 2.33
C PRO A 16 -1.73 -22.46 2.24
N GLU A 17 -2.89 -23.04 2.60
CA GLU A 17 -3.12 -24.49 2.52
C GLU A 17 -3.01 -25.02 1.09
N THR A 18 -3.55 -24.26 0.13
CA THR A 18 -3.42 -24.51 -1.31
C THR A 18 -2.61 -23.39 -1.92
N TYR A 19 -1.52 -23.73 -2.62
CA TYR A 19 -0.62 -22.75 -3.22
C TYR A 19 -0.16 -23.16 -4.61
N ILE A 20 0.10 -22.14 -5.43
CA ILE A 20 0.82 -22.27 -6.70
C ILE A 20 2.32 -22.12 -6.42
N SER A 21 3.11 -23.07 -6.89
CA SER A 21 4.58 -23.04 -6.75
C SER A 21 5.17 -21.79 -7.41
N GLY A 22 6.10 -21.13 -6.72
CA GLY A 22 6.75 -19.91 -7.18
C GLY A 22 5.99 -18.61 -6.90
N VAL A 23 4.76 -18.68 -6.39
CA VAL A 23 3.99 -17.50 -5.96
C VAL A 23 4.31 -17.18 -4.50
N ILE A 24 4.57 -15.91 -4.23
CA ILE A 24 4.68 -15.38 -2.86
C ILE A 24 3.31 -14.84 -2.46
N TYR A 25 2.79 -15.36 -1.35
CA TYR A 25 1.53 -14.94 -0.75
C TYR A 25 1.83 -14.02 0.42
N LEU A 26 1.03 -12.96 0.53
CA LEU A 26 1.17 -11.93 1.55
C LEU A 26 -0.14 -11.81 2.32
N ARG A 27 -0.04 -11.57 3.62
CA ARG A 27 -1.18 -11.44 4.51
C ARG A 27 -0.96 -10.32 5.51
N ASP A 28 -2.00 -9.54 5.74
CA ASP A 28 -1.95 -8.39 6.65
C ASP A 28 -2.11 -8.82 8.12
N ASP A 29 -2.00 -7.87 9.04
CA ASP A 29 -2.15 -8.10 10.49
C ASP A 29 -3.52 -8.67 10.89
N GLU A 30 -4.56 -8.43 10.07
CA GLU A 30 -5.92 -8.90 10.32
C GLU A 30 -6.19 -10.28 9.68
N GLY A 31 -5.22 -10.82 8.93
CA GLY A 31 -5.30 -12.12 8.30
C GLY A 31 -5.85 -12.12 6.88
N ASN A 32 -6.03 -10.95 6.26
CA ASN A 32 -6.52 -10.80 4.88
C ASN A 32 -5.40 -11.11 3.87
N ASP A 33 -5.68 -11.98 2.89
CA ASP A 33 -4.74 -12.27 1.81
C ASP A 33 -4.67 -11.11 0.80
N TRP A 34 -3.45 -10.81 0.33
CA TRP A 34 -3.19 -9.74 -0.63
C TRP A 34 -3.95 -9.92 -1.95
N TYR A 35 -3.86 -11.09 -2.57
CA TYR A 35 -4.48 -11.33 -3.88
C TYR A 35 -6.00 -11.35 -3.78
N GLU A 36 -6.56 -11.96 -2.74
CA GLU A 36 -8.01 -11.94 -2.50
C GLU A 36 -8.53 -10.53 -2.21
N SER A 37 -7.72 -9.69 -1.57
CA SER A 37 -8.08 -8.31 -1.22
C SER A 37 -8.01 -7.34 -2.41
N GLN A 38 -7.29 -7.66 -3.50
CA GLN A 38 -7.16 -6.75 -4.65
C GLN A 38 -8.52 -6.29 -5.21
N LYS A 39 -9.51 -7.19 -5.25
CA LYS A 39 -10.88 -6.89 -5.73
C LYS A 39 -11.68 -5.96 -4.82
N LEU A 40 -11.23 -5.74 -3.58
CA LEU A 40 -11.90 -4.89 -2.59
C LEU A 40 -11.47 -3.43 -2.71
N PHE A 41 -10.36 -3.17 -3.40
CA PHE A 41 -9.92 -1.81 -3.71
C PHE A 41 -10.81 -1.19 -4.78
N ARG A 42 -11.16 0.09 -4.61
CA ARG A 42 -11.95 0.86 -5.56
C ARG A 42 -11.12 1.20 -6.79
N GLU A 43 -11.69 1.16 -7.99
CA GLU A 43 -10.94 1.43 -9.23
C GLU A 43 -10.57 2.92 -9.41
N ASP A 44 -11.33 3.83 -8.77
CA ASP A 44 -11.19 5.28 -8.93
C ASP A 44 -10.16 5.92 -7.98
N THR A 45 -9.65 5.16 -7.00
CA THR A 45 -8.67 5.61 -5.98
C THR A 45 -7.23 5.31 -6.36
N TRP A 46 -6.29 6.06 -5.79
CA TRP A 46 -4.87 5.72 -5.78
C TRP A 46 -4.56 4.79 -4.62
N LYS A 47 -3.58 3.89 -4.80
CA LYS A 47 -3.05 3.01 -3.76
C LYS A 47 -1.60 3.38 -3.59
N ILE A 48 -1.20 3.66 -2.36
CA ILE A 48 0.19 3.92 -2.00
C ILE A 48 0.73 2.74 -1.20
N VAL A 49 1.99 2.38 -1.47
CA VAL A 49 2.73 1.37 -0.71
C VAL A 49 3.74 2.10 0.18
N TYR A 50 3.73 1.80 1.47
CA TYR A 50 4.58 2.48 2.43
C TYR A 50 5.16 1.55 3.50
N GLY A 51 6.36 1.89 3.96
CA GLY A 51 7.06 1.21 5.06
C GLY A 51 6.47 1.53 6.44
N ASP A 52 7.02 0.91 7.49
CA ASP A 52 6.62 1.14 8.89
C ASP A 52 6.87 2.59 9.37
N ASP A 53 7.88 3.24 8.79
CA ASP A 53 8.19 4.67 8.94
C ASP A 53 7.24 5.60 8.15
N GLY A 54 6.31 5.03 7.39
CA GLY A 54 5.36 5.72 6.53
C GLY A 54 5.93 6.14 5.17
N ILE A 55 7.21 5.93 4.87
CA ILE A 55 7.83 6.37 3.62
C ILE A 55 7.18 5.63 2.45
N ILE A 56 6.72 6.38 1.46
CA ILE A 56 6.03 5.86 0.28
C ILE A 56 7.06 5.52 -0.78
N CYS A 57 7.04 4.26 -1.24
CA CYS A 57 8.01 3.73 -2.22
C CYS A 57 7.36 3.29 -3.54
N SER A 58 6.04 3.18 -3.59
CA SER A 58 5.31 2.86 -4.81
C SER A 58 3.88 3.40 -4.76
N CYS A 59 3.29 3.63 -5.93
CA CYS A 59 1.87 3.95 -6.05
C CYS A 59 1.32 3.45 -7.38
N ALA A 60 0.03 3.14 -7.42
CA ALA A 60 -0.68 2.81 -8.64
C ALA A 60 -2.19 3.05 -8.46
N LYS A 61 -2.91 3.25 -9.56
CA LYS A 61 -4.38 3.10 -9.57
C LYS A 61 -4.79 1.65 -9.66
N ASP A 62 -4.12 0.88 -10.52
CA ASP A 62 -4.30 -0.56 -10.61
C ASP A 62 -3.50 -1.25 -9.48
N VAL A 63 -4.21 -1.80 -8.50
CA VAL A 63 -3.60 -2.46 -7.34
C VAL A 63 -2.80 -3.70 -7.72
N SER A 64 -3.11 -4.34 -8.85
CA SER A 64 -2.41 -5.53 -9.32
C SER A 64 -0.97 -5.24 -9.78
N MET A 65 -0.65 -3.96 -10.01
CA MET A 65 0.71 -3.51 -10.33
C MET A 65 1.61 -3.40 -9.08
N LEU A 66 1.06 -3.59 -7.88
CA LEU A 66 1.78 -3.42 -6.63
C LEU A 66 2.25 -4.77 -6.07
N TYR A 67 3.40 -4.72 -5.39
CA TYR A 67 4.00 -5.89 -4.75
C TYR A 67 4.54 -5.51 -3.35
N PRO A 68 3.66 -5.41 -2.34
CA PRO A 68 3.92 -4.75 -1.07
C PRO A 68 4.53 -5.68 -0.01
N VAL A 69 5.62 -6.38 -0.34
CA VAL A 69 6.27 -7.28 0.62
C VAL A 69 6.80 -6.49 1.81
N ASP A 70 6.44 -6.92 3.02
CA ASP A 70 6.84 -6.34 4.30
C ASP A 70 6.45 -4.84 4.44
N MET A 71 5.36 -4.46 3.77
CA MET A 71 4.87 -3.07 3.70
C MET A 71 3.36 -3.00 3.90
N SER A 72 2.83 -1.79 4.00
CA SER A 72 1.39 -1.53 4.06
C SER A 72 0.89 -0.93 2.74
N VAL A 73 -0.40 -1.12 2.45
CA VAL A 73 -1.09 -0.51 1.30
C VAL A 73 -2.35 0.18 1.78
N THR A 74 -2.57 1.44 1.36
CA THR A 74 -3.80 2.18 1.67
C THR A 74 -4.35 2.89 0.45
N GLU A 75 -5.68 3.03 0.39
CA GLU A 75 -6.36 3.86 -0.60
C GLU A 75 -6.33 5.34 -0.23
N VAL A 76 -6.13 6.19 -1.23
CA VAL A 76 -6.24 7.64 -1.14
C VAL A 76 -7.02 8.18 -2.34
N GLU A 77 -7.87 9.18 -2.11
CA GLU A 77 -8.67 9.80 -3.19
C GLU A 77 -7.79 10.55 -4.19
N ALA A 78 -6.72 11.19 -3.72
CA ALA A 78 -5.86 12.04 -4.53
C ALA A 78 -4.42 12.04 -4.02
N LEU A 79 -3.50 12.32 -4.94
CA LEU A 79 -2.09 12.55 -4.64
C LEU A 79 -1.81 14.06 -4.58
N PRO A 80 -0.93 14.53 -3.67
CA PRO A 80 -0.50 15.92 -3.65
C PRO A 80 0.16 16.37 -4.96
N ALA A 81 0.14 17.67 -5.23
CA ALA A 81 0.84 18.22 -6.39
C ALA A 81 2.35 17.96 -6.30
N GLY A 82 2.94 17.46 -7.40
CA GLY A 82 4.35 17.11 -7.47
C GLY A 82 4.73 15.86 -6.67
N PHE A 83 3.75 15.06 -6.25
CA PHE A 83 3.99 13.75 -5.67
C PHE A 83 4.71 12.83 -6.67
N ASP A 84 5.69 12.09 -6.15
CA ASP A 84 6.31 10.94 -6.81
C ASP A 84 6.62 9.88 -5.75
N ALA A 85 6.64 8.61 -6.13
CA ALA A 85 6.99 7.50 -5.24
C ALA A 85 8.52 7.34 -5.14
N ASP A 86 9.23 8.46 -4.91
CA ASP A 86 10.69 8.59 -4.96
C ASP A 86 11.36 8.55 -3.58
N LEU A 87 10.66 8.05 -2.56
CA LEU A 87 11.07 8.01 -1.15
C LEU A 87 11.16 9.40 -0.47
N THR A 88 10.74 10.49 -1.12
CA THR A 88 10.70 11.84 -0.50
C THR A 88 9.35 12.20 0.09
N TRP A 89 8.39 11.27 0.06
CA TRP A 89 7.04 11.45 0.57
C TRP A 89 6.70 10.39 1.62
N ARG A 90 5.89 10.76 2.60
CA ARG A 90 5.46 9.91 3.70
C ARG A 90 3.96 9.97 3.89
N PHE A 91 3.34 8.84 4.21
CA PHE A 91 1.99 8.77 4.72
C PHE A 91 2.01 8.81 6.26
N ASP A 92 1.30 9.77 6.87
CA ASP A 92 1.26 9.94 8.34
C ASP A 92 0.09 9.19 9.01
N GLY A 93 -0.61 8.33 8.26
CA GLY A 93 -1.83 7.66 8.69
C GLY A 93 -3.11 8.39 8.26
N THR A 94 -3.01 9.66 7.85
CA THR A 94 -4.14 10.46 7.35
C THR A 94 -3.83 11.13 6.02
N SER A 95 -2.63 11.68 5.86
CA SER A 95 -2.22 12.50 4.72
C SER A 95 -0.86 12.11 4.16
N ILE A 96 -0.64 12.43 2.88
CA ILE A 96 0.65 12.32 2.21
C ILE A 96 1.39 13.64 2.35
N VAL A 97 2.55 13.62 3.01
CA VAL A 97 3.36 14.80 3.32
C VAL A 97 4.76 14.66 2.71
N LYS A 98 5.30 15.76 2.19
CA LYS A 98 6.68 15.80 1.71
C LYS A 98 7.64 15.79 2.90
N ILE A 99 8.64 14.92 2.86
CA ILE A 99 9.66 14.83 3.90
C ILE A 99 10.55 16.08 3.78
N PRO A 100 10.74 16.86 4.87
CA PRO A 100 11.64 17.99 4.85
C PRO A 100 13.07 17.52 4.56
N GLN A 101 13.67 18.02 3.47
CA GLN A 101 15.10 17.84 3.26
C GLN A 101 15.83 18.76 4.25
N GLN A 102 16.67 18.19 5.11
CA GLN A 102 17.59 19.00 5.90
C GLN A 102 18.58 19.64 4.93
N SER A 103 18.61 20.97 4.89
CA SER A 103 19.69 21.68 4.22
C SER A 103 21.01 21.29 4.89
N VAL A 104 21.91 20.66 4.13
CA VAL A 104 23.30 20.43 4.53
C VAL A 104 24.07 21.74 4.67
#